data_AF-A0A2T6FQF1-F1
#
_entry.id   AF-A0A2T6FQF1-F1
#
_cell.length_a   1.000
_cell.length_b   1.000
_cell.length_c   1.000
_cell.angle_alpha   90.00
_cell.angle_beta   90.00
_cell.angle_gamma   90.00
#
_symmetry.space_group_name_H-M   'P 1'
#
loop_
_entity.id
_entity.type
_entity.pdbx_description
1 polymer ?
#
loop_
_entity_poly.entity_id
_entity_poly.type
_entity_poly.pdbx_seq_one_letter_code
_entity_poly.pdbx_strand_id
1 'polypeptide(L)'
;MISYRFPEEKEFILLFSEKIGDQSIPSLLESGIPLTQNEAKKISVFFWKMIDKAVELQNDEECPWPEGYEFWSEKVLQSITAFLKKSGYERL
;
A
#
# COMPACT_ATOMS: atom_id res chain seq x y z
N MET A 1 4.79 12.39 -3.06
CA MET A 1 3.45 11.89 -3.41
C MET A 1 3.62 10.67 -4.30
N ILE A 2 2.94 9.58 -3.96
CA ILE A 2 2.91 8.37 -4.76
C ILE A 2 2.14 8.62 -6.07
N SER A 3 2.55 7.93 -7.13
CA SER A 3 1.86 7.97 -8.41
C SER A 3 1.17 6.62 -8.61
N TYR A 4 -0.14 6.60 -8.40
CA TYR A 4 -0.98 5.44 -8.70
C TYR A 4 -1.25 5.38 -10.20
N ARG A 5 -1.34 4.17 -10.73
CA ARG A 5 -1.77 3.90 -12.10
C ARG A 5 -3.29 3.79 -12.20
N PHE A 6 -3.94 3.34 -11.12
CA PHE A 6 -5.38 3.17 -11.00
C PHE A 6 -5.89 3.80 -9.70
N PRO A 7 -7.05 4.49 -9.70
CA PRO A 7 -7.62 5.05 -8.47
C PRO A 7 -7.91 3.99 -7.41
N GLU A 8 -8.25 2.77 -7.82
CA GLU A 8 -8.53 1.63 -6.95
C GLU A 8 -7.32 1.24 -6.09
N GLU A 9 -6.08 1.51 -6.53
CA GLU A 9 -4.90 1.28 -5.69
C GLU A 9 -4.93 2.12 -4.42
N LYS A 10 -5.42 3.37 -4.53
CA LYS A 10 -5.59 4.25 -3.36
C LYS A 10 -6.70 3.74 -2.48
N GLU A 11 -7.84 3.33 -3.06
CA GLU A 11 -8.97 2.78 -2.32
C GLU A 11 -8.59 1.49 -1.58
N PHE A 12 -7.80 0.63 -2.22
CA PHE A 12 -7.24 -0.58 -1.63
C PHE A 12 -6.36 -0.26 -0.42
N ILE A 13 -5.42 0.68 -0.56
CA ILE A 13 -4.57 1.11 0.55
C ILE A 13 -5.41 1.71 1.69
N LEU A 14 -6.43 2.50 1.37
CA LEU A 14 -7.34 3.07 2.37
C LEU A 14 -8.09 1.98 3.13
N LEU A 15 -8.72 1.04 2.42
CA LEU A 15 -9.43 -0.09 3.02
C LEU A 15 -8.53 -0.87 3.99
N PHE A 16 -7.30 -1.20 3.57
CA PHE A 16 -6.38 -1.92 4.44
C PHE A 16 -5.80 -1.06 5.56
N SER A 17 -5.66 0.25 5.37
CA SER A 17 -5.28 1.17 6.45
C SER A 17 -6.31 1.18 7.58
N GLU A 18 -7.59 1.09 7.24
CA GLU A 18 -8.69 0.96 8.20
C GLU A 18 -8.69 -0.42 8.86
N LYS A 19 -8.61 -1.51 8.07
CA LYS A 19 -8.61 -2.88 8.60
C LYS A 19 -7.40 -3.20 9.49
N ILE A 20 -6.25 -2.57 9.24
CA ILE A 20 -5.01 -2.73 10.03
C ILE A 20 -4.96 -1.73 11.20
N GLY A 21 -5.73 -0.65 11.14
CA GLY A 21 -5.75 0.41 12.16
C GLY A 21 -4.57 1.39 12.05
N ASP A 22 -3.96 1.53 10.88
CA ASP A 22 -2.84 2.47 10.63
C ASP A 22 -3.22 3.53 9.59
N GLN A 23 -3.97 4.55 10.04
CA GLN A 23 -4.40 5.67 9.20
C GLN A 23 -3.29 6.69 8.91
N SER A 24 -2.07 6.47 9.40
CA SER A 24 -0.95 7.37 9.10
C SER A 24 -0.41 7.18 7.67
N ILE A 25 -0.59 5.98 7.10
CA ILE A 25 -0.02 5.61 5.81
C ILE A 25 -0.62 6.38 4.63
N PRO A 26 -1.95 6.52 4.49
CA PRO A 26 -2.52 7.31 3.40
C PRO A 26 -1.99 8.75 3.40
N SER A 27 -1.92 9.39 4.57
CA SER A 27 -1.37 10.73 4.72
C SER A 27 0.10 10.82 4.30
N LEU A 28 0.92 9.82 4.63
CA LEU A 28 2.33 9.77 4.23
C LEU A 28 2.50 9.66 2.71
N LEU A 29 1.70 8.81 2.08
CA LEU A 29 1.72 8.60 0.63
C LEU A 29 1.26 9.84 -0.15
N GLU A 30 0.38 10.64 0.44
CA GLU A 30 -0.17 11.87 -0.16
C GLU A 30 0.65 13.13 0.14
N SER A 31 1.42 13.17 1.23
CA SER A 31 2.04 14.39 1.77
C SER A 31 2.86 15.24 0.78
N GLY A 32 3.39 14.64 -0.30
CA GLY A 32 4.26 15.34 -1.24
C GLY A 32 5.68 15.61 -0.69
N ILE A 33 5.90 15.38 0.60
CA ILE A 33 7.15 15.66 1.32
C ILE A 33 8.15 14.51 1.10
N PRO A 34 9.46 14.79 1.01
CA PRO A 34 10.49 13.75 1.00
C PRO A 34 10.38 12.85 2.24
N LEU A 35 10.33 11.54 2.03
CA LEU A 35 10.26 10.57 3.12
C LEU A 35 11.57 10.55 3.93
N THR A 36 11.44 10.49 5.24
CA THR A 36 12.50 10.02 6.13
C THR A 36 12.66 8.50 6.02
N GLN A 37 13.83 7.98 6.40
CA GLN A 37 14.07 6.54 6.41
C GLN A 37 13.06 5.77 7.28
N ASN A 38 12.62 6.38 8.38
CA ASN A 38 11.64 5.77 9.26
C ASN A 38 10.26 5.69 8.60
N GLU A 39 9.84 6.72 7.87
CA GLU A 39 8.57 6.71 7.13
C GLU A 39 8.60 5.74 5.96
N ALA A 40 9.72 5.68 5.23
CA ALA A 40 9.93 4.69 4.18
C ALA A 40 9.81 3.26 4.74
N LYS A 41 10.44 2.99 5.89
CA LYS A 41 10.31 1.70 6.58
C LYS A 41 8.88 1.40 7.03
N LYS A 42 8.15 2.39 7.55
CA LYS A 42 6.73 2.23 7.93
C LYS A 42 5.88 1.83 6.72
N ILE A 43 6.10 2.46 5.57
CA ILE A 43 5.40 2.13 4.32
C ILE A 43 5.71 0.69 3.89
N SER A 44 6.98 0.27 3.90
CA SER A 44 7.34 -1.12 3.57
C SER A 44 6.71 -2.13 4.52
N VAL A 45 6.72 -1.85 5.83
CA VAL A 45 6.09 -2.72 6.84
C VAL A 45 4.57 -2.78 6.66
N PHE A 46 3.94 -1.63 6.41
CA PHE A 46 2.51 -1.59 6.12
C PHE A 46 2.15 -2.42 4.90
N PHE A 47 2.94 -2.32 3.83
CA PHE A 47 2.70 -3.10 2.62
C PHE A 47 2.68 -4.60 2.90
N TRP A 48 3.66 -5.13 3.64
CA TRP A 48 3.66 -6.56 3.98
C TRP A 48 2.47 -6.96 4.85
N LYS A 49 2.09 -6.13 5.84
CA LYS A 49 0.88 -6.38 6.64
C LYS A 49 -0.39 -6.36 5.81
N MET A 50 -0.46 -5.51 4.79
CA MET A 50 -1.56 -5.45 3.84
C MET A 50 -1.65 -6.76 3.04
N ILE A 51 -0.52 -7.29 2.56
CA ILE A 51 -0.48 -8.59 1.87
C ILE A 51 -0.94 -9.73 2.79
N ASP A 52 -0.38 -9.81 4.00
CA ASP A 52 -0.78 -10.85 4.96
C ASP A 52 -2.29 -10.79 5.22
N LYS A 53 -2.82 -9.58 5.41
CA LYS A 53 -4.25 -9.39 5.63
C LYS A 53 -5.09 -9.73 4.40
N ALA A 54 -4.61 -9.42 3.20
CA ALA A 54 -5.29 -9.75 1.96
C ALA A 54 -5.41 -11.26 1.75
N VAL A 55 -4.36 -12.02 2.10
CA VAL A 55 -4.35 -13.49 2.06
C VAL A 55 -5.32 -14.09 3.08
N GLU A 56 -5.37 -13.54 4.30
CA GLU A 56 -6.39 -13.94 5.29
C GLU A 56 -7.80 -13.73 4.73
N LEU A 57 -8.09 -12.53 4.23
CA LEU A 57 -9.43 -12.16 3.77
C LEU A 57 -9.87 -12.90 2.50
N GLN A 58 -8.95 -13.31 1.63
CA GLN A 58 -9.29 -14.02 0.40
C GLN A 58 -10.11 -15.30 0.63
N ASN A 59 -9.99 -15.92 1.81
CA ASN A 59 -10.76 -17.12 2.17
C ASN A 59 -12.06 -16.82 2.92
N ASP A 60 -12.19 -15.63 3.49
CA ASP A 60 -13.28 -15.26 4.43
C ASP A 60 -14.24 -14.19 3.88
N GLU A 61 -13.77 -13.33 2.96
CA GLU A 61 -14.50 -12.17 2.43
C GLU A 61 -14.35 -12.07 0.91
N GLU A 62 -15.43 -11.73 0.21
CA GLU A 62 -15.36 -11.40 -1.21
C GLU A 62 -14.60 -10.08 -1.41
N CYS A 63 -13.74 -10.03 -2.43
CA CYS A 63 -13.03 -8.81 -2.76
C CYS A 63 -14.02 -7.78 -3.34
N PRO A 64 -14.01 -6.51 -2.90
CA PRO A 64 -14.88 -5.48 -3.46
C PRO A 64 -14.68 -5.23 -4.97
N TRP A 65 -13.53 -5.66 -5.51
CA TRP A 65 -13.18 -5.51 -6.91
C TRP A 65 -13.13 -6.89 -7.61
N PRO A 66 -13.61 -6.97 -8.86
CA PRO A 66 -13.74 -8.24 -9.57
C PRO A 66 -12.38 -8.92 -9.88
N GLU A 67 -11.28 -8.18 -9.90
CA GLU A 67 -9.93 -8.72 -10.13
C GLU A 67 -9.34 -9.45 -8.92
N GLY A 68 -9.91 -9.24 -7.72
CA GLY A 68 -9.50 -9.91 -6.50
C GLY A 68 -8.32 -9.27 -5.76
N TYR A 69 -8.08 -9.74 -4.54
CA TYR A 69 -7.08 -9.19 -3.62
C TYR A 69 -5.63 -9.33 -4.14
N GLU A 70 -5.31 -10.43 -4.82
CA GLU A 70 -3.98 -10.70 -5.38
C GLU A 70 -3.60 -9.68 -6.45
N PHE A 71 -4.50 -9.41 -7.39
CA PHE A 71 -4.27 -8.45 -8.47
C PHE A 71 -3.97 -7.05 -7.92
N TRP A 72 -4.80 -6.56 -7.00
CA TRP A 72 -4.63 -5.21 -6.44
C TRP A 72 -3.38 -5.11 -5.54
N SER A 73 -3.04 -6.18 -4.84
CA SER A 73 -1.79 -6.30 -4.10
C SER A 73 -0.56 -6.11 -4.99
N GLU A 74 -0.54 -6.73 -6.18
CA GLU A 74 0.54 -6.56 -7.16
C GLU A 74 0.62 -5.12 -7.71
N LYS A 75 -0.52 -4.47 -7.98
CA LYS A 75 -0.52 -3.08 -8.45
C LYS A 75 0.05 -2.14 -7.40
N VAL A 76 -0.41 -2.28 -6.15
CA VAL A 76 0.10 -1.49 -5.03
C VAL A 76 1.58 -1.75 -4.80
N LEU A 77 2.06 -2.99 -4.92
CA LEU A 77 3.49 -3.30 -4.85
C LEU A 77 4.30 -2.52 -5.88
N GLN A 78 3.84 -2.49 -7.13
CA GLN A 78 4.53 -1.76 -8.21
C GLN A 78 4.58 -0.26 -7.90
N SER A 79 3.47 0.33 -7.47
CA SER A 79 3.37 1.75 -7.14
C SER A 79 4.22 2.14 -5.91
N ILE A 80 4.18 1.33 -4.84
CA ILE A 80 5.00 1.56 -3.64
C ILE A 80 6.48 1.38 -3.94
N THR A 81 6.86 0.34 -4.67
CA THR A 81 8.27 0.10 -5.04
C THR A 81 8.82 1.24 -5.89
N ALA A 82 8.05 1.70 -6.89
CA ALA A 82 8.43 2.86 -7.70
C ALA A 82 8.58 4.13 -6.84
N PHE A 83 7.68 4.33 -5.87
CA PHE A 83 7.71 5.47 -4.96
C PHE A 83 8.93 5.44 -4.01
N LEU A 84 9.23 4.30 -3.40
CA LEU A 84 10.40 4.12 -2.52
C LEU A 84 11.71 4.29 -3.30
N LYS A 85 11.79 3.70 -4.51
CA LYS A 85 12.95 3.85 -5.39
C LYS A 85 13.19 5.32 -5.78
N LYS A 86 12.14 6.03 -6.18
CA LYS A 86 12.22 7.47 -6.51
C LYS A 86 12.64 8.31 -5.30
N SER A 87 12.35 7.83 -4.10
CA SER A 87 12.71 8.48 -2.83
C SER A 87 14.10 8.07 -2.29
N GLY A 88 14.86 7.23 -3.01
CA GLY A 88 16.20 6.80 -2.61
C GLY A 88 16.25 5.58 -1.69
N TYR A 89 15.13 4.88 -1.50
CA TYR A 89 14.98 3.75 -0.57
C TYR A 89 14.82 2.41 -1.30
N GLU A 90 15.49 2.22 -2.43
CA GLU A 90 15.36 1.01 -3.27
C GLU A 90 15.85 -0.30 -2.60
N ARG A 91 16.51 -0.21 -1.44
CA ARG A 91 17.08 -1.35 -0.70
C ARG A 91 16.36 -1.65 0.62
N LEU A 92 15.24 -0.97 0.91
CA LEU A 92 14.37 -1.30 2.05
C LEU A 92 13.41 -2.43 1.67
#